data_AF-A0A951D422-F1
#
_entry.id   AF-A0A951D422-F1
#
_cell.length_a   1.000
_cell.length_b   1.000
_cell.length_c   1.000
_cell.angle_alpha   90.00
_cell.angle_beta   90.00
_cell.angle_gamma   90.00
#
_symmetry.space_group_name_H-M   'P 1'
#
loop_
_entity.id
_entity.type
_entity.pdbx_description
1 polymer ?
#
loop_
_entity_poly.entity_id
_entity_poly.type
_entity_poly.pdbx_seq_one_letter_code
_entity_poly.pdbx_strand_id
1 'polypeptide(L)'
;MLEADPNPNLEAAEDLLRRALLDDSASAAVSLRVGGLPVSNAVTVIFHGRRDLGTLQTYVTRGSRAAGATVAANELLRVPCDLDLADAEDRQEAERLYVEQATTLRDALVGADLVLDVWRQPLGELIGTAVIVDHSVELGVRLPAPRLLPTALVARDSQLVVTPVCGARTLAEGRPPMGIACAQQDVTRVYPLADDPERCVEDFLQLAAEHARALADHLEHQEASVQRFLELSGPEGGKPA
;
A
#
# COMPACT_ATOMS: atom_id res chain seq x y z
N MET A 1 15.72 -3.41 -38.91
CA MET A 1 15.26 -4.04 -37.65
C MET A 1 16.47 -4.11 -36.74
N LEU A 2 16.50 -3.26 -35.72
CA LEU A 2 17.50 -3.31 -34.66
C LEU A 2 16.93 -4.24 -33.59
N GLU A 3 17.49 -5.43 -33.44
CA GLU A 3 17.21 -6.30 -32.30
C GLU A 3 17.83 -5.64 -31.06
N ALA A 4 16.96 -5.32 -30.10
CA ALA A 4 17.38 -4.76 -28.82
C ALA A 4 18.06 -5.86 -28.01
N ASP A 5 19.31 -5.61 -27.61
CA ASP A 5 20.08 -6.46 -26.71
C ASP A 5 19.37 -6.52 -25.34
N PRO A 6 18.88 -7.68 -24.88
CA PRO A 6 18.21 -7.78 -23.59
C PRO A 6 19.21 -7.47 -22.49
N ASN A 7 18.83 -6.54 -21.61
CA ASN A 7 19.69 -6.07 -20.53
C ASN A 7 20.09 -7.27 -19.63
N PRO A 8 21.35 -7.71 -19.62
CA PRO A 8 21.77 -8.98 -19.00
C PRO A 8 21.58 -8.98 -17.47
N ASN A 9 21.47 -7.80 -16.85
CA ASN A 9 21.16 -7.65 -15.43
C ASN A 9 19.68 -7.90 -15.10
N LEU A 10 18.77 -7.66 -16.04
CA LEU A 10 17.34 -7.93 -15.85
C LEU A 10 17.07 -9.43 -15.97
N GLU A 11 17.68 -10.09 -16.95
CA GLU A 11 17.60 -11.55 -17.12
C GLU A 11 18.24 -12.29 -15.94
N ALA A 12 19.36 -11.79 -15.39
CA ALA A 12 19.98 -12.38 -14.21
C ALA A 12 19.12 -12.21 -12.94
N ALA A 13 18.44 -11.07 -12.78
CA ALA A 13 17.53 -10.84 -11.67
C ALA A 13 16.24 -11.65 -11.80
N GLU A 14 15.70 -11.78 -13.01
CA GLU A 14 14.57 -12.65 -13.32
C GLU A 14 14.91 -14.13 -13.16
N ASP A 15 16.12 -14.56 -13.52
CA ASP A 15 16.57 -15.94 -13.32
C ASP A 15 16.89 -16.25 -11.85
N LEU A 16 17.36 -15.28 -11.08
CA LEU A 16 17.46 -15.40 -9.62
C LEU A 16 16.08 -15.47 -8.97
N LEU A 17 15.12 -14.64 -9.42
CA LEU A 17 13.72 -14.70 -8.99
C LEU A 17 13.06 -16.02 -9.40
N ARG A 18 13.34 -16.52 -10.61
CA ARG A 18 12.85 -17.80 -11.14
C ARG A 18 13.44 -18.98 -10.38
N ARG A 19 14.75 -18.98 -10.11
CA ARG A 19 15.41 -20.01 -9.26
C ARG A 19 14.89 -19.98 -7.83
N ALA A 20 14.71 -18.80 -7.26
CA ALA A 20 14.12 -18.58 -5.95
C ALA A 20 12.68 -19.10 -5.82
N LEU A 21 11.91 -19.09 -6.92
CA LEU A 21 10.56 -19.63 -6.99
C LEU A 21 10.53 -21.15 -7.28
N LEU A 22 11.67 -21.76 -7.65
CA LEU A 22 11.74 -23.14 -8.13
C LEU A 22 12.39 -24.14 -7.15
N ASP A 23 13.08 -23.68 -6.10
CA ASP A 23 13.66 -24.59 -5.11
C ASP A 23 12.68 -24.84 -3.96
N ASP A 24 11.72 -25.74 -4.21
CA ASP A 24 10.67 -26.18 -3.29
C ASP A 24 11.22 -26.72 -1.95
N SER A 25 12.52 -27.03 -1.87
CA SER A 25 13.21 -27.48 -0.65
C SER A 25 13.72 -26.33 0.24
N ALA A 26 13.78 -25.11 -0.30
CA ALA A 26 14.33 -23.91 0.35
C ALA A 26 13.25 -22.89 0.76
N SER A 27 12.00 -23.08 0.35
CA SER A 27 10.87 -22.20 0.66
C SER A 27 9.69 -22.95 1.27
N ALA A 28 8.90 -22.26 2.09
CA ALA A 28 7.62 -22.77 2.59
C ALA A 28 6.56 -21.67 2.51
N ALA A 29 5.35 -22.02 2.09
CA ALA A 29 4.22 -21.09 2.03
C ALA A 29 3.01 -21.64 2.78
N VAL A 30 2.40 -20.80 3.60
CA VAL A 30 1.15 -21.12 4.32
C VAL A 30 0.12 -20.05 4.02
N SER A 31 -1.08 -20.48 3.63
CA SER A 31 -2.19 -19.59 3.31
C SER A 31 -3.27 -19.61 4.39
N LEU A 32 -3.74 -18.43 4.80
CA LEU A 32 -4.87 -18.23 5.68
C LEU A 32 -5.98 -17.46 4.95
N ARG A 33 -7.17 -18.06 4.85
CA ARG A 33 -8.35 -17.39 4.32
C ARG A 33 -9.02 -16.53 5.39
N VAL A 34 -9.36 -15.30 5.03
CA VAL A 34 -10.20 -14.40 5.84
C VAL A 34 -11.44 -14.04 5.00
N GLY A 35 -12.63 -14.37 5.50
CA GLY A 35 -13.90 -14.17 4.78
C GLY A 35 -14.94 -13.44 5.62
N GLY A 36 -16.07 -13.10 5.00
CA GLY A 36 -17.14 -12.35 5.67
C GLY A 36 -16.81 -10.87 5.84
N LEU A 37 -15.93 -10.35 4.98
CA LEU A 37 -15.48 -8.96 5.01
C LEU A 37 -16.52 -8.07 4.29
N PRO A 38 -17.09 -7.03 4.92
CA PRO A 38 -18.15 -6.21 4.32
C PRO A 38 -17.73 -5.49 3.02
N VAL A 39 -16.46 -5.08 2.91
CA VAL A 39 -15.93 -4.38 1.72
C VAL A 39 -15.22 -5.34 0.79
N SER A 40 -14.27 -6.12 1.32
CA SER A 40 -13.44 -7.01 0.50
C SER A 40 -14.11 -8.33 0.12
N ASN A 41 -15.21 -8.72 0.77
CA ASN A 41 -15.82 -10.07 0.80
C ASN A 41 -14.90 -11.14 1.42
N ALA A 42 -13.71 -11.32 0.84
CA ALA A 42 -12.68 -12.21 1.35
C ALA A 42 -11.29 -11.77 0.87
N VAL A 43 -10.27 -12.10 1.66
CA VAL A 43 -8.85 -12.02 1.30
C VAL A 43 -8.14 -13.31 1.70
N THR A 44 -6.99 -13.58 1.09
CA THR A 44 -6.09 -14.66 1.47
C THR A 44 -4.75 -14.07 1.87
N VAL A 45 -4.33 -14.36 3.10
CA VAL A 45 -3.01 -14.05 3.61
C VAL A 45 -2.08 -15.20 3.23
N ILE A 46 -0.88 -14.89 2.78
CA ILE A 46 0.16 -15.86 2.43
C ILE A 46 1.41 -15.49 3.23
N PHE A 47 1.83 -16.38 4.12
CA PHE A 47 3.13 -16.31 4.77
C PHE A 47 4.12 -17.11 3.95
N HIS A 48 5.18 -16.47 3.47
CA HIS A 48 6.18 -17.07 2.62
C HIS A 48 7.55 -17.00 3.28
N GLY A 49 8.03 -18.13 3.78
CA GLY A 49 9.36 -18.29 4.34
C GLY A 49 10.36 -18.73 3.27
N ARG A 50 11.52 -18.07 3.25
CA ARG A 50 12.62 -18.39 2.34
C ARG A 50 13.91 -18.55 3.11
N ARG A 51 14.47 -19.77 3.08
CA ARG A 51 15.70 -20.11 3.79
C ARG A 51 16.92 -19.41 3.19
N ASP A 52 16.96 -19.27 1.87
CA ASP A 52 18.05 -18.64 1.13
C ASP A 52 18.16 -17.13 1.40
N LEU A 53 17.03 -16.47 1.66
CA LEU A 53 16.99 -15.06 2.06
C LEU A 53 17.01 -14.85 3.57
N GLY A 54 16.75 -15.88 4.36
CA GLY A 54 16.60 -15.76 5.82
C GLY A 54 15.40 -14.89 6.22
N THR A 55 14.36 -14.84 5.38
CA THR A 55 13.19 -13.96 5.60
C THR A 55 11.89 -14.73 5.58
N LEU A 56 10.95 -14.31 6.42
CA LEU A 56 9.53 -14.63 6.28
C LEU A 56 8.80 -13.36 5.85
N GLN A 57 8.02 -13.46 4.77
CA GLN A 57 7.30 -12.33 4.20
C GLN A 57 5.80 -12.61 4.17
N THR A 58 5.02 -11.64 4.62
CA THR A 58 3.56 -11.66 4.57
C THR A 58 3.05 -10.93 3.32
N TYR A 59 2.14 -11.59 2.61
CA TYR A 59 1.41 -11.06 1.47
C TYR A 59 -0.09 -11.22 1.66
N VAL A 60 -0.87 -10.34 1.04
CA VAL A 60 -2.33 -10.42 1.01
C VAL A 60 -2.81 -10.29 -0.43
N THR A 61 -3.67 -11.22 -0.86
CA THR A 61 -4.37 -11.16 -2.15
C THR A 61 -5.87 -11.08 -1.91
N ARG A 62 -6.59 -10.43 -2.83
CA ARG A 62 -8.05 -10.47 -2.85
C ARG A 62 -8.57 -11.89 -3.08
N GLY A 63 -9.73 -12.16 -2.50
CA GLY A 63 -10.52 -13.35 -2.75
C GLY A 63 -10.07 -14.54 -1.90
N SER A 64 -10.75 -15.66 -2.12
CA SER A 64 -10.41 -16.94 -1.49
C SER A 64 -9.53 -17.73 -2.44
N ARG A 65 -8.26 -17.92 -2.09
CA ARG A 65 -7.35 -18.81 -2.80
C ARG A 65 -7.23 -20.13 -2.03
N ALA A 66 -7.27 -21.24 -2.75
CA ALA A 66 -7.06 -22.57 -2.16
C ALA A 66 -5.57 -22.79 -1.90
N ALA A 67 -5.25 -23.71 -0.99
CA ALA A 67 -3.88 -24.18 -0.82
C ALA A 67 -3.36 -24.75 -2.15
N GLY A 68 -2.12 -24.39 -2.52
CA GLY A 68 -1.50 -24.78 -3.78
C GLY A 68 -1.98 -24.01 -5.02
N ALA A 69 -2.89 -23.05 -4.88
CA ALA A 69 -3.26 -22.18 -6.00
C ALA A 69 -2.10 -21.23 -6.36
N THR A 70 -1.78 -21.15 -7.65
CA THR A 70 -0.84 -20.15 -8.16
C THR A 70 -1.47 -18.76 -8.08
N VAL A 71 -0.71 -17.80 -7.55
CA VAL A 71 -1.09 -16.39 -7.49
C VAL A 71 -0.03 -15.60 -8.24
N ALA A 72 -0.46 -14.71 -9.14
CA ALA A 72 0.47 -13.90 -9.90
C ALA A 72 1.09 -12.81 -9.00
N ALA A 73 2.34 -12.42 -9.30
CA ALA A 73 3.04 -11.42 -8.49
C ALA A 73 2.29 -10.08 -8.38
N ASN A 74 1.61 -9.67 -9.46
CA ASN A 74 0.80 -8.45 -9.49
C ASN A 74 -0.54 -8.57 -8.73
N GLU A 75 -0.88 -9.74 -8.20
CA GLU A 75 -2.03 -9.95 -7.32
C GLU A 75 -1.63 -9.96 -5.82
N LEU A 76 -0.32 -9.92 -5.52
CA LEU A 76 0.22 -9.99 -4.16
C LEU A 76 0.55 -8.60 -3.63
N LEU A 77 -0.25 -8.12 -2.67
CA LEU A 77 0.12 -6.96 -1.87
C LEU A 77 1.10 -7.39 -0.78
N ARG A 78 2.30 -6.82 -0.76
CA ARG A 78 3.26 -6.98 0.35
C ARG A 78 2.75 -6.22 1.57
N VAL A 79 2.56 -6.93 2.69
CA VAL A 79 2.13 -6.35 3.97
C VAL A 79 3.23 -6.60 4.99
N PRO A 80 4.03 -5.60 5.39
CA PRO A 80 5.22 -5.78 6.24
C PRO A 80 4.85 -5.97 7.73
N CYS A 81 3.97 -6.93 7.97
CA CYS A 81 3.57 -7.51 9.24
C CYS A 81 3.94 -8.99 9.21
N ASP A 82 5.24 -9.26 9.23
CA ASP A 82 5.79 -10.59 9.08
C ASP A 82 5.64 -11.39 10.38
N LEU A 83 5.45 -12.71 10.26
CA LEU A 83 5.55 -13.61 11.41
C LEU A 83 6.96 -13.57 11.97
N ASP A 84 7.05 -13.53 13.29
CA ASP A 84 8.29 -13.69 14.02
C ASP A 84 8.19 -14.89 14.96
N LEU A 85 8.91 -15.95 14.62
CA LEU A 85 8.93 -17.19 15.39
C LEU A 85 10.29 -17.42 16.06
N ALA A 86 11.17 -16.40 16.05
CA ALA A 86 12.57 -16.56 16.47
C ALA A 86 12.71 -16.85 17.97
N ASP A 87 11.76 -16.37 18.78
CA ASP A 87 11.75 -16.57 20.23
C ASP A 87 11.23 -17.95 20.67
N ALA A 88 10.80 -18.80 19.74
CA ALA A 88 10.35 -20.16 20.08
C ALA A 88 11.52 -21.07 20.48
N GLU A 89 11.44 -21.68 21.66
CA GLU A 89 12.44 -22.64 22.14
C GLU A 89 12.31 -24.00 21.43
N ASP A 90 11.10 -24.34 21.00
CA ASP A 90 10.80 -25.59 20.31
C ASP A 90 9.71 -25.44 19.23
N ARG A 91 9.46 -26.55 18.52
CA ARG A 91 8.43 -26.61 17.48
C ARG A 91 7.03 -26.31 18.02
N GLN A 92 6.70 -26.79 19.20
CA GLN A 92 5.35 -26.63 19.76
C GLN A 92 5.10 -25.16 20.10
N GLU A 93 6.12 -24.46 20.59
CA GLU A 93 6.08 -23.03 20.83
C GLU A 93 5.98 -22.23 19.54
N ALA A 94 6.75 -22.59 18.50
CA ALA A 94 6.64 -21.96 17.20
C ALA A 94 5.22 -22.10 16.61
N GLU A 95 4.59 -23.27 16.78
CA GLU A 95 3.19 -23.49 16.38
C GLU A 95 2.21 -22.62 17.18
N ARG A 96 2.43 -22.42 18.48
CA ARG A 96 1.62 -21.49 19.31
C ARG A 96 1.77 -20.04 18.84
N LEU A 97 3.01 -19.56 18.66
CA LEU A 97 3.29 -18.20 18.19
C LEU A 97 2.69 -17.95 16.82
N TYR A 98 2.79 -18.92 15.90
CA TYR A 98 2.14 -18.86 14.59
C TYR A 98 0.63 -18.63 14.73
N VAL A 99 -0.06 -19.44 15.54
CA VAL A 99 -1.51 -19.33 15.71
C VAL A 99 -1.89 -17.98 16.31
N GLU A 100 -1.15 -17.50 17.31
CA GLU A 100 -1.40 -16.20 17.95
C GLU A 100 -1.23 -15.04 16.97
N GLN A 101 -0.11 -15.01 16.24
CA GLN A 101 0.19 -13.93 15.31
C GLN A 101 -0.72 -13.97 14.07
N ALA A 102 -1.02 -15.16 13.53
CA ALA A 102 -1.96 -15.32 12.42
C ALA A 102 -3.38 -14.89 12.82
N THR A 103 -3.80 -15.19 14.05
CA THR A 103 -5.07 -14.70 14.62
C THR A 103 -5.07 -13.18 14.77
N THR A 104 -4.00 -12.61 15.31
CA THR A 104 -3.83 -11.15 15.44
C THR A 104 -3.92 -10.44 14.09
N LEU A 105 -3.27 -10.97 13.05
CA LEU A 105 -3.37 -10.43 11.71
C LEU A 105 -4.77 -10.58 11.14
N ARG A 106 -5.41 -11.74 11.26
CA ARG A 106 -6.81 -11.95 10.83
C ARG A 106 -7.74 -10.90 11.43
N ASP A 107 -7.68 -10.72 12.74
CA ASP A 107 -8.56 -9.80 13.46
C ASP A 107 -8.29 -8.34 13.07
N ALA A 108 -7.03 -7.99 12.82
CA ALA A 108 -6.65 -6.69 12.27
C ALA A 108 -7.22 -6.44 10.86
N LEU A 109 -7.17 -7.44 9.97
CA LEU A 109 -7.73 -7.36 8.62
C LEU A 109 -9.25 -7.18 8.67
N VAL A 110 -9.93 -7.92 9.54
CA VAL A 110 -11.38 -7.81 9.75
C VAL A 110 -11.75 -6.42 10.27
N GLY A 111 -11.05 -5.94 11.30
CA GLY A 111 -11.31 -4.61 11.88
C GLY A 111 -11.07 -3.49 10.87
N ALA A 112 -9.99 -3.57 10.09
CA ALA A 112 -9.68 -2.59 9.06
C ALA A 112 -10.69 -2.57 7.90
N ASP A 113 -11.19 -3.74 7.48
CA ASP A 113 -12.23 -3.82 6.46
C ASP A 113 -13.57 -3.28 6.97
N LEU A 114 -13.92 -3.56 8.23
CA LEU A 114 -15.10 -2.99 8.87
C LEU A 114 -15.02 -1.46 8.95
N VAL A 115 -13.86 -0.91 9.31
CA VAL A 115 -13.65 0.54 9.33
C VAL A 115 -13.82 1.12 7.93
N LEU A 116 -13.28 0.47 6.89
CA LEU A 116 -13.52 0.92 5.51
C LEU A 116 -15.02 0.93 5.16
N ASP A 117 -15.80 -0.03 5.65
CA ASP A 117 -17.25 -0.03 5.42
C ASP A 117 -17.93 1.19 6.06
N VAL A 118 -17.56 1.48 7.32
CA VAL A 118 -18.04 2.66 8.06
C VAL A 118 -17.68 3.96 7.33
N TRP A 119 -16.49 4.04 6.74
CA TRP A 119 -16.04 5.23 6.01
C TRP A 119 -16.74 5.44 4.67
N ARG A 120 -17.34 4.39 4.08
CA ARG A 120 -17.87 4.44 2.71
C ARG A 120 -18.98 5.48 2.55
N GLN A 121 -19.93 5.50 3.48
CA GLN A 121 -21.07 6.41 3.41
C GLN A 121 -20.66 7.87 3.66
N PRO A 122 -19.98 8.23 4.77
CA PRO A 122 -19.51 9.60 5.01
C PRO A 122 -18.68 10.17 3.86
N LEU A 123 -17.79 9.36 3.30
CA LEU A 123 -16.95 9.77 2.17
C LEU A 123 -17.79 10.12 0.93
N GLY A 124 -18.83 9.33 0.64
CA GLY A 124 -19.72 9.60 -0.48
C GLY A 124 -20.59 10.84 -0.28
N GLU A 125 -21.10 11.04 0.94
CA GLU A 125 -21.92 12.20 1.30
C GLU A 125 -21.14 13.51 1.25
N LEU A 126 -19.93 13.54 1.81
CA LEU A 126 -19.10 14.75 1.87
C LEU A 126 -18.54 15.17 0.51
N ILE A 127 -18.14 14.21 -0.33
CA ILE A 127 -17.63 14.51 -1.68
C ILE A 127 -18.78 14.76 -2.65
N GLY A 128 -19.99 14.26 -2.34
CA GLY A 128 -21.17 14.36 -3.22
C GLY A 128 -21.06 13.50 -4.47
N THR A 129 -20.19 12.48 -4.48
CA THR A 129 -19.95 11.59 -5.63
C THR A 129 -19.93 10.12 -5.21
N ALA A 130 -20.09 9.23 -6.19
CA ALA A 130 -20.05 7.80 -5.92
C ALA A 130 -18.63 7.35 -5.53
N VAL A 131 -18.51 6.77 -4.33
CA VAL A 131 -17.31 6.08 -3.88
C VAL A 131 -17.30 4.67 -4.47
N ILE A 132 -16.22 4.31 -5.14
CA ILE A 132 -15.99 2.94 -5.62
C ILE A 132 -15.05 2.18 -4.69
N VAL A 133 -15.17 0.86 -4.70
CA VAL A 133 -14.20 -0.03 -4.04
C VAL A 133 -13.17 -0.47 -5.07
N ASP A 134 -11.92 -0.11 -4.84
CA ASP A 134 -10.77 -0.54 -5.65
C ASP A 134 -10.03 -1.67 -4.94
N HIS A 135 -9.72 -2.73 -5.68
CA HIS A 135 -9.00 -3.89 -5.18
C HIS A 135 -7.62 -4.10 -5.83
N SER A 136 -7.15 -3.10 -6.56
CA SER A 136 -5.84 -3.12 -7.20
C SER A 136 -4.74 -3.12 -6.13
N VAL A 137 -3.69 -3.89 -6.38
CA VAL A 137 -2.48 -3.90 -5.54
C VAL A 137 -1.78 -2.54 -5.62
N GLU A 138 -1.66 -2.02 -6.84
CA GLU A 138 -1.12 -0.69 -7.12
C GLU A 138 -2.21 0.39 -7.03
N LEU A 139 -1.83 1.55 -6.50
CA LEU A 139 -2.68 2.74 -6.44
C LEU A 139 -2.03 3.86 -7.25
N GLY A 140 -2.86 4.74 -7.82
CA GLY A 140 -2.40 5.93 -8.54
C GLY A 140 -1.82 7.03 -7.63
N VAL A 141 -1.73 6.80 -6.33
CA VAL A 141 -1.21 7.74 -5.33
C VAL A 141 -0.14 7.06 -4.48
N ARG A 142 0.85 7.84 -4.03
CA ARG A 142 1.82 7.36 -3.05
C ARG A 142 1.21 7.44 -1.67
N LEU A 143 1.42 6.41 -0.86
CA LEU A 143 0.99 6.38 0.53
C LEU A 143 2.18 6.63 1.46
N PRO A 144 1.96 7.26 2.62
CA PRO A 144 3.02 7.51 3.60
C PRO A 144 3.43 6.23 4.33
N ALA A 145 2.63 5.16 4.22
CA ALA A 145 2.88 3.87 4.83
C ALA A 145 2.32 2.71 3.99
N PRO A 146 2.86 1.48 4.17
CA PRO A 146 2.37 0.28 3.51
C PRO A 146 0.89 -0.01 3.81
N ARG A 147 0.18 -0.52 2.80
CA ARG A 147 -1.22 -0.93 2.96
C ARG A 147 -1.34 -2.21 3.76
N LEU A 148 -2.42 -2.32 4.52
CA LEU A 148 -2.77 -3.54 5.25
C LEU A 148 -3.64 -4.49 4.39
N LEU A 149 -4.44 -3.94 3.48
CA LEU A 149 -5.40 -4.68 2.64
C LEU A 149 -5.26 -4.29 1.17
N PRO A 150 -5.46 -5.23 0.21
CA PRO A 150 -5.60 -4.91 -1.21
C PRO A 150 -7.02 -4.40 -1.51
N THR A 151 -7.52 -3.47 -0.68
CA THR A 151 -8.82 -2.81 -0.82
C THR A 151 -8.69 -1.34 -0.42
N ALA A 152 -9.28 -0.46 -1.22
CA ALA A 152 -9.34 0.97 -0.99
C ALA A 152 -10.71 1.51 -1.40
N LEU A 153 -11.14 2.58 -0.76
CA LEU A 153 -12.23 3.41 -1.25
C LEU A 153 -11.65 4.49 -2.15
N VAL A 154 -12.27 4.73 -3.30
CA VAL A 154 -11.82 5.74 -4.26
C VAL A 154 -12.99 6.61 -4.68
N ALA A 155 -12.87 7.91 -4.45
CA ALA A 155 -13.73 8.92 -5.06
C ALA A 155 -13.01 9.47 -6.30
N ARG A 156 -13.44 9.03 -7.49
CA ARG A 156 -12.69 9.26 -8.74
C ARG A 156 -12.61 10.74 -9.12
N ASP A 157 -13.70 11.48 -8.93
CA ASP A 157 -13.79 12.87 -9.38
C ASP A 157 -12.85 13.78 -8.58
N SER A 158 -12.67 13.49 -7.29
CA SER A 158 -11.69 14.16 -6.44
C SER A 158 -10.35 13.44 -6.39
N GLN A 159 -10.18 12.30 -7.06
CA GLN A 159 -9.00 11.43 -6.97
C GLN A 159 -8.58 11.08 -5.53
N LEU A 160 -9.53 11.08 -4.59
CA LEU A 160 -9.26 10.76 -3.19
C LEU A 160 -9.31 9.25 -2.99
N VAL A 161 -8.24 8.72 -2.39
CA VAL A 161 -8.09 7.33 -2.00
C VAL A 161 -8.07 7.22 -0.47
N VAL A 162 -8.87 6.30 0.06
CA VAL A 162 -8.90 5.96 1.48
C VAL A 162 -8.60 4.47 1.67
N THR A 163 -7.58 4.13 2.46
CA THR A 163 -7.17 2.73 2.67
C THR A 163 -6.46 2.55 4.02
N PRO A 164 -6.65 1.41 4.72
CA PRO A 164 -5.95 1.14 5.96
C PRO A 164 -4.48 0.85 5.70
N VAL A 165 -3.63 1.43 6.55
CA VAL A 165 -2.17 1.31 6.48
C VAL A 165 -1.62 0.68 7.75
N CYS A 166 -0.45 0.08 7.63
CA CYS A 166 0.26 -0.59 8.71
C CYS A 166 1.69 -0.07 8.83
N GLY A 167 2.29 -0.28 10.00
CA GLY A 167 3.72 -0.05 10.19
C GLY A 167 4.54 -1.21 9.63
N ALA A 168 5.78 -0.94 9.21
CA ALA A 168 6.74 -1.97 8.87
C ALA A 168 7.36 -2.54 10.17
N ARG A 169 6.68 -3.51 10.78
CA ARG A 169 7.08 -4.19 12.03
C ARG A 169 6.60 -5.62 12.03
N THR A 170 7.24 -6.49 12.81
CA THR A 170 6.77 -7.86 12.96
C THR A 170 5.43 -7.93 13.70
N LEU A 171 4.71 -9.05 13.57
CA LEU A 171 3.48 -9.29 14.33
C LEU A 171 3.71 -9.42 15.84
N ALA A 172 4.93 -9.76 16.28
CA ALA A 172 5.32 -9.82 17.68
C ALA A 172 5.39 -8.43 18.33
N GLU A 173 5.69 -7.37 17.57
CA GLU A 173 5.78 -6.00 18.06
C GLU A 173 4.43 -5.30 18.27
N GLY A 174 3.32 -5.96 17.89
CA GLY A 174 1.96 -5.50 18.19
C GLY A 174 1.02 -5.50 16.98
N ARG A 175 -0.18 -4.93 17.19
CA ARG A 175 -1.27 -5.01 16.19
C ARG A 175 -0.92 -4.27 14.89
N PRO A 176 -1.09 -4.88 13.70
CA PRO A 176 -0.71 -4.30 12.40
C PRO A 176 -1.21 -2.89 12.06
N PRO A 177 -2.51 -2.57 12.21
CA PRO A 177 -3.03 -1.32 11.68
C PRO A 177 -2.39 -0.15 12.42
N MET A 178 -1.77 0.75 11.66
CA MET A 178 -1.29 2.03 12.18
C MET A 178 -2.40 3.07 12.13
N GLY A 179 -3.28 2.97 11.13
CA GLY A 179 -4.36 3.91 10.91
C GLY A 179 -5.02 3.74 9.55
N ILE A 180 -5.75 4.77 9.14
CA ILE A 180 -6.38 4.88 7.83
C ILE A 180 -5.79 6.09 7.10
N ALA A 181 -5.27 5.85 5.90
CA ALA A 181 -4.69 6.89 5.07
C ALA A 181 -5.76 7.49 4.17
N CYS A 182 -5.83 8.82 4.14
CA CYS A 182 -6.43 9.60 3.08
C CYS A 182 -5.31 10.14 2.18
N ALA A 183 -5.45 9.97 0.87
CA ALA A 183 -4.43 10.36 -0.08
C ALA A 183 -5.03 10.88 -1.40
N GLN A 184 -4.45 11.97 -1.87
CA GLN A 184 -4.58 12.51 -3.22
C GLN A 184 -3.18 12.66 -3.81
N GLN A 185 -3.09 13.12 -5.05
CA GLN A 185 -1.80 13.48 -5.62
C GLN A 185 -1.11 14.53 -4.73
N ASP A 186 0.12 14.25 -4.30
CA ASP A 186 1.00 15.11 -3.50
C ASP A 186 0.55 15.43 -2.05
N VAL A 187 -0.67 15.06 -1.65
CA VAL A 187 -1.21 15.26 -0.29
C VAL A 187 -1.61 13.93 0.32
N THR A 188 -1.07 13.63 1.50
CA THR A 188 -1.42 12.41 2.24
C THR A 188 -1.50 12.68 3.73
N ARG A 189 -2.37 11.93 4.41
CA ARG A 189 -2.52 11.99 5.86
C ARG A 189 -2.99 10.66 6.41
N VAL A 190 -2.48 10.28 7.58
CA VAL A 190 -2.92 9.08 8.30
C VAL A 190 -3.65 9.50 9.56
N TYR A 191 -4.86 8.98 9.73
CA TYR A 191 -5.69 9.15 10.91
C TYR A 191 -5.71 7.87 11.75
N PRO A 192 -5.93 7.96 13.07
CA PRO A 192 -6.22 6.78 13.89
C PRO A 192 -7.39 5.98 13.29
N LEU A 193 -7.30 4.65 13.36
CA LEU A 193 -8.29 3.78 12.70
C LEU A 193 -9.72 3.96 13.24
N ALA A 194 -9.85 4.26 14.54
CA ALA A 194 -11.14 4.45 15.22
C ALA A 194 -11.64 5.90 15.22
N ASP A 195 -11.01 6.77 14.42
CA ASP A 195 -11.37 8.18 14.36
C ASP A 195 -12.68 8.40 13.57
N ASP A 196 -13.32 9.54 13.81
CA ASP A 196 -14.57 9.91 13.16
C ASP A 196 -14.34 10.19 11.65
N PRO A 197 -14.97 9.44 10.73
CA PRO A 197 -14.74 9.58 9.30
C PRO A 197 -15.06 10.98 8.77
N GLU A 198 -16.17 11.58 9.22
CA GLU A 198 -16.62 12.88 8.74
C GLU A 198 -15.58 13.95 9.03
N ARG A 199 -15.18 14.07 10.31
CA ARG A 199 -14.11 14.97 10.73
C ARG A 199 -12.81 14.75 9.98
N CYS A 200 -12.41 13.51 9.77
CA CYS A 200 -11.15 13.20 9.08
C CYS A 200 -11.19 13.59 7.60
N VAL A 201 -12.30 13.34 6.90
CA VAL A 201 -12.46 13.71 5.50
C VAL A 201 -12.49 15.24 5.36
N GLU A 202 -13.22 15.95 6.22
CA GLU A 202 -13.25 17.42 6.22
C GLU A 202 -11.85 18.03 6.45
N ASP A 203 -11.13 17.56 7.47
CA ASP A 203 -9.74 17.96 7.75
C ASP A 203 -8.84 17.72 6.54
N PHE A 204 -8.95 16.55 5.91
CA PHE A 204 -8.15 16.21 4.74
C PHE A 204 -8.47 17.11 3.54
N LEU A 205 -9.75 17.36 3.25
CA LEU A 205 -10.17 18.22 2.14
C LEU A 205 -9.71 19.65 2.35
N GLN A 206 -9.74 20.15 3.58
CA GLN A 206 -9.17 21.47 3.91
C GLN A 206 -7.66 21.50 3.63
N LEU A 207 -6.92 20.50 4.11
CA LEU A 207 -5.48 20.38 3.87
C LEU A 207 -5.15 20.33 2.37
N ALA A 208 -5.90 19.55 1.60
CA ALA A 208 -5.73 19.46 0.15
C ALA A 208 -6.01 20.79 -0.56
N ALA A 209 -7.05 21.52 -0.14
CA ALA A 209 -7.38 22.83 -0.68
C ALA A 209 -6.29 23.88 -0.37
N GLU A 210 -5.72 23.85 0.84
CA GLU A 210 -4.60 24.71 1.23
C GLU A 210 -3.35 24.40 0.38
N HIS A 211 -3.04 23.12 0.19
CA HIS A 211 -1.93 22.69 -0.66
C HIS A 211 -2.11 23.12 -2.12
N ALA A 212 -3.31 22.96 -2.68
CA ALA A 212 -3.60 23.35 -4.06
C ALA A 212 -3.42 24.86 -4.28
N ARG A 213 -3.84 25.71 -3.32
CA ARG A 213 -3.62 27.16 -3.39
C ARG A 213 -2.13 27.51 -3.36
N ALA A 214 -1.38 26.91 -2.43
CA ALA A 214 0.07 27.13 -2.33
C ALA A 214 0.80 26.68 -3.60
N LEU A 215 0.38 25.57 -4.22
CA LEU A 215 0.94 25.10 -5.48
C LEU A 215 0.65 26.07 -6.63
N ALA A 216 -0.58 26.60 -6.72
CA ALA A 216 -0.93 27.61 -7.72
C ALA A 216 -0.05 28.86 -7.59
N ASP A 217 0.11 29.39 -6.37
CA ASP A 217 0.98 30.55 -6.10
C ASP A 217 2.45 30.26 -6.51
N HIS A 218 2.94 29.05 -6.24
CA HIS A 218 4.28 28.63 -6.64
C HIS A 218 4.44 28.54 -8.17
N LEU A 219 3.44 28.02 -8.88
CA LEU A 219 3.48 27.92 -10.33
C LEU A 219 3.45 29.30 -11.00
N GLU A 220 2.60 30.22 -10.51
CA GLU A 220 2.59 31.62 -10.97
C GLU A 220 3.94 32.31 -10.75
N HIS A 221 4.56 32.07 -9.59
CA HIS A 221 5.88 32.61 -9.29
C HIS A 221 6.98 32.03 -10.20
N GLN A 222 6.89 30.73 -10.52
CA GLN A 222 7.81 30.08 -11.45
C GLN A 222 7.64 30.62 -12.87
N GLU A 223 6.41 30.81 -13.34
CA GLU A 223 6.13 31.39 -14.66
C GLU A 223 6.70 32.81 -14.77
N ALA A 224 6.47 33.66 -13.76
CA ALA A 224 7.05 35.00 -13.71
C ALA A 224 8.59 34.99 -13.68
N SER A 225 9.18 33.99 -13.00
CA SER A 225 10.63 33.81 -12.94
C SER A 225 11.21 33.40 -14.30
N VAL A 226 10.55 32.48 -15.00
CA VAL A 226 10.93 32.06 -16.36
C VAL A 226 10.85 33.24 -17.33
N GLN A 227 9.78 34.03 -17.28
CA GLN A 227 9.62 35.21 -18.12
C GLN A 227 10.78 36.20 -17.94
N ARG A 228 11.13 36.53 -16.68
CA ARG A 228 12.28 37.41 -16.37
C ARG A 228 13.61 36.83 -16.84
N PHE A 229 13.81 35.51 -16.72
CA PHE A 229 15.02 34.85 -17.19
C PHE A 229 15.17 34.91 -18.72
N LEU A 230 14.06 34.73 -19.45
CA LEU A 230 14.03 34.87 -20.91
C LEU A 230 14.31 36.31 -21.36
N GLU A 231 13.77 37.32 -20.66
CA GLU A 231 14.05 38.73 -20.90
C GLU A 231 15.54 39.06 -20.75
N LEU A 232 16.19 38.53 -19.69
CA LEU A 232 17.63 38.68 -19.48
C LEU A 232 18.48 37.98 -20.56
N SER A 233 17.95 36.93 -21.18
CA SER A 233 18.64 36.10 -22.17
C SER A 233 18.39 36.54 -23.63
N GLY A 234 17.59 37.58 -23.85
CA GLY A 234 17.30 38.14 -25.17
C GLY A 234 18.53 38.80 -25.84
N PRO A 235 18.46 39.12 -27.15
CA PRO A 235 19.62 39.56 -27.95
C PRO A 235 20.29 40.88 -27.52
N GLU A 236 19.70 41.62 -26.56
CA GLU A 236 20.32 42.80 -25.94
C GLU A 236 21.13 42.48 -24.66
N GLY A 237 21.07 41.24 -24.14
CA GLY A 237 21.81 40.78 -22.94
C GLY A 237 23.28 40.40 -23.17
N GLY A 238 23.86 40.85 -24.29
CA GLY A 238 25.25 40.58 -24.64
C GLY A 238 26.25 41.46 -23.88
N LYS A 239 26.71 40.99 -22.72
CA LYS A 239 28.15 40.80 -22.39
C LYS A 239 28.32 40.41 -20.91
N PRO A 240 28.90 39.24 -20.59
CA PRO A 240 29.44 39.03 -19.26
C PRO A 240 30.71 39.88 -19.08
N ALA A 241 30.82 40.53 -17.92
CA ALA A 241 32.07 41.06 -17.38
C ALA A 241 32.76 39.99 -16.53
#